data_AF-A0A401Q578-F1
#
_entry.id   AF-A0A401Q578-F1
#
_cell.length_a   1.000
_cell.length_b   1.000
_cell.length_c   1.000
_cell.angle_alpha   90.00
_cell.angle_beta   90.00
_cell.angle_gamma   90.00
#
_symmetry.space_group_name_H-M   'P 1'
#
loop_
_entity.id
_entity.type
_entity.pdbx_description
1 polymer ?
#
loop_
_entity_poly.entity_id
_entity_poly.type
_entity_poly.pdbx_seq_one_letter_code
_entity_poly.pdbx_strand_id
1 'polypeptide(L)'
;MGSEDTSSALPVIFGKSGHPEYVKESYTPVAYHSRSPLFSEEVKIKLPSDLTKDNHLLFTFYHINCQSKQSQDCPEVPLGYT
;
A
#
# COMPACT_ATOMS: atom_id res chain seq x y z
N MET A 1 12.52 13.93 -9.54
CA MET A 1 12.61 13.57 -8.11
C MET A 1 12.21 12.11 -8.03
N GLY A 2 13.02 11.29 -7.35
CA GLY A 2 13.24 9.87 -7.65
C GLY A 2 11.98 9.02 -7.73
N SER A 3 11.90 8.20 -8.78
CA SER A 3 10.94 7.10 -8.86
C SER A 3 11.36 6.02 -7.88
N GLU A 4 10.78 6.01 -6.68
CA GLU A 4 10.79 4.85 -5.80
C GLU A 4 10.00 3.74 -6.51
N ASP A 5 10.72 2.88 -7.20
CA ASP A 5 10.15 1.79 -7.99
C ASP A 5 9.60 0.70 -7.06
N THR A 6 8.32 0.38 -7.19
CA THR A 6 7.64 -0.63 -6.34
C THR A 6 8.25 -2.02 -6.50
N SER A 7 8.97 -2.31 -7.59
CA SER A 7 9.67 -3.58 -7.78
C SER A 7 10.82 -3.75 -6.77
N SER A 8 11.39 -2.63 -6.28
CA SER A 8 12.46 -2.62 -5.27
C SER A 8 11.99 -2.88 -3.84
N ALA A 9 10.68 -2.98 -3.60
CA ALA A 9 10.13 -3.23 -2.27
C ALA A 9 10.59 -4.58 -1.70
N LEU A 10 11.01 -4.56 -0.43
CA LEU A 10 11.47 -5.74 0.30
C LEU A 10 10.26 -6.54 0.84
N PRO A 11 10.27 -7.89 0.75
CA PRO A 11 9.22 -8.73 1.33
C PRO A 11 9.43 -8.87 2.84
N VAL A 12 9.12 -7.80 3.59
CA VAL A 12 9.36 -7.71 5.04
C VAL A 12 8.09 -7.49 5.86
N ILE A 13 6.95 -7.31 5.19
CA ILE A 13 5.65 -7.12 5.85
C ILE A 13 5.06 -8.49 6.12
N PHE A 14 4.58 -8.74 7.33
CA PHE A 14 3.90 -10.02 7.63
C PHE A 14 2.57 -10.11 6.90
N GLY A 15 2.36 -11.21 6.17
CA GLY A 15 1.12 -11.46 5.46
C GLY A 15 -0.07 -11.71 6.40
N LYS A 16 -1.27 -11.33 5.94
CA LYS A 16 -2.54 -11.68 6.61
C LYS A 16 -2.87 -13.16 6.37
N SER A 17 -3.83 -13.71 7.12
CA SER A 17 -4.25 -15.12 6.99
C SER A 17 -4.56 -15.50 5.53
N GLY A 18 -3.91 -16.55 5.03
CA GLY A 18 -4.09 -17.04 3.65
C GLY A 18 -3.15 -16.42 2.61
N HIS A 19 -2.28 -15.48 3.01
CA HIS A 19 -1.22 -14.92 2.18
C HIS A 19 0.16 -15.52 2.52
N PRO A 20 1.20 -15.31 1.67
CA PRO A 20 2.57 -15.67 2.00
C PRO A 20 3.01 -15.08 3.35
N GLU A 21 3.91 -15.76 4.06
CA GLU A 21 4.38 -15.30 5.39
C GLU A 21 4.91 -13.87 5.34
N TYR A 22 5.62 -13.50 4.26
CA TYR A 22 6.04 -12.13 4.00
C TYR A 22 5.56 -11.62 2.64
N VAL A 23 5.12 -10.38 2.62
CA VAL A 23 4.65 -9.65 1.45
C VAL A 23 5.41 -8.33 1.31
N LYS A 24 5.42 -7.76 0.10
CA LYS A 24 6.08 -6.49 -0.21
C LYS A 24 5.22 -5.26 0.11
N GLU A 25 3.90 -5.45 0.13
CA GLU A 25 2.92 -4.38 0.24
C GLU A 25 1.72 -4.84 1.06
N SER A 26 0.98 -3.88 1.61
CA SER A 26 -0.25 -4.12 2.36
C SER A 26 -1.25 -3.02 2.07
N TYR A 27 -2.54 -3.37 2.05
CA TYR A 27 -3.62 -2.47 1.72
C TYR A 27 -4.54 -2.24 2.91
N THR A 28 -5.01 -1.01 3.05
CA THR A 28 -6.07 -0.64 3.99
C THR A 28 -7.45 -0.88 3.37
N PRO A 29 -8.51 -1.07 4.18
CA PRO A 29 -9.87 -1.02 3.68
C PRO A 29 -10.17 0.34 3.03
N VAL A 30 -11.08 0.37 2.06
CA VAL A 30 -11.50 1.62 1.39
C VAL A 30 -12.56 2.31 2.24
N ALA A 31 -12.33 3.57 2.58
CA ALA A 31 -13.32 4.41 3.24
C ALA A 31 -14.21 5.11 2.21
N TYR A 32 -15.49 4.75 2.16
CA TYR A 32 -16.44 5.29 1.18
C TYR A 32 -16.98 6.66 1.60
N HIS A 33 -16.97 7.64 0.67
CA HIS A 33 -17.41 9.04 0.88
C HIS A 33 -16.80 9.74 2.11
N SER A 34 -15.58 9.36 2.51
CA SER A 34 -14.85 10.02 3.60
C SER A 34 -13.66 10.81 3.08
N ARG A 35 -13.63 12.12 3.34
CA ARG A 35 -12.48 12.99 3.00
C ARG A 35 -11.34 12.89 4.02
N SER A 36 -11.64 12.34 5.19
CA SER A 36 -10.69 12.18 6.30
C SER A 36 -10.87 10.77 6.87
N PRO A 37 -10.41 9.73 6.16
CA PRO A 37 -10.55 8.37 6.64
C PRO A 37 -9.72 8.15 7.90
N LEU A 38 -10.29 7.46 8.88
CA LEU A 38 -9.58 7.01 10.07
C LEU A 38 -9.34 5.50 9.92
N PHE A 39 -8.06 5.11 9.85
CA PHE A 39 -7.66 3.71 9.79
C PHE A 39 -7.11 3.28 11.15
N SER A 40 -7.50 2.09 11.61
CA SER A 40 -7.01 1.48 12.85
C SER A 40 -6.29 0.16 12.59
N GLU A 41 -5.94 -0.12 11.32
CA GLU A 41 -5.24 -1.34 10.94
C GLU A 41 -3.79 -1.28 11.38
N GLU A 42 -3.30 -2.40 11.91
CA GLU A 42 -1.91 -2.56 12.32
C GLU A 42 -1.16 -3.43 11.30
N VAL A 43 0.06 -3.03 10.97
CA VAL A 43 0.94 -3.77 10.06
C VAL A 43 2.22 -4.11 10.81
N LYS A 44 2.55 -5.41 10.85
CA LYS A 44 3.81 -5.88 11.42
C LYS A 44 4.87 -5.94 10.34
N ILE A 45 6.06 -5.41 10.64
CA ILE A 45 7.20 -5.37 9.72
C ILE A 45 8.40 -6.03 10.40
N LYS A 46 9.06 -6.95 9.70
CA LYS A 46 10.33 -7.52 10.10
C LYS A 46 11.45 -6.62 9.61
N LEU A 47 11.98 -5.76 10.47
CA LEU A 47 13.10 -4.92 10.10
C LEU A 47 14.33 -5.78 9.78
N PRO A 48 15.02 -5.53 8.65
CA PRO A 48 16.29 -6.17 8.37
C PRO A 48 17.35 -5.73 9.39
N SER A 49 18.32 -6.59 9.67
CA SER A 49 19.41 -6.29 10.62
C SER A 49 20.26 -5.10 10.16
N ASP A 50 20.37 -4.88 8.85
CA ASP A 50 21.11 -3.79 8.22
C ASP A 50 20.15 -2.72 7.69
N LEU A 51 19.59 -1.93 8.60
CA LEU A 51 18.74 -0.79 8.22
C LEU A 51 19.62 0.37 7.75
N THR A 52 19.49 0.78 6.49
CA THR A 52 20.21 1.95 5.94
C THR A 52 19.29 3.18 5.88
N LYS A 53 19.86 4.35 5.60
CA LYS A 53 19.08 5.59 5.41
C LYS A 53 18.16 5.54 4.19
N ASP A 54 18.41 4.64 3.25
CA ASP A 54 17.57 4.41 2.07
C ASP A 54 16.33 3.56 2.40
N ASN A 55 16.28 2.93 3.58
CA ASN A 55 15.11 2.14 3.98
C ASN A 55 14.01 3.10 4.46
N HIS A 56 12.90 3.16 3.73
CA HIS A 56 11.74 3.98 4.06
C HIS A 56 10.45 3.19 3.90
N LEU A 57 9.37 3.68 4.50
CA LEU A 57 8.02 3.18 4.27
C LEU A 57 7.38 4.07 3.22
N LEU A 58 6.97 3.49 2.10
CA LEU A 58 6.27 4.19 1.03
C LEU A 58 4.75 4.06 1.24
N PHE A 59 4.06 5.19 1.38
CA PHE A 59 2.60 5.22 1.43
C PHE A 59 2.04 5.74 0.11
N THR A 60 1.24 4.91 -0.57
CA THR A 60 0.52 5.29 -1.79
C THR A 60 -0.96 5.43 -1.49
N PHE A 61 -1.52 6.59 -1.82
CA PHE A 61 -2.96 6.85 -1.65
C PHE A 61 -3.70 6.62 -2.96
N TYR A 62 -4.76 5.82 -2.93
CA TYR A 62 -5.60 5.56 -4.10
C TYR A 62 -7.00 6.13 -3.90
N HIS A 63 -7.56 6.72 -4.96
CA HIS A 63 -9.00 6.98 -5.04
C HIS A 63 -9.69 5.84 -5.77
N ILE A 64 -10.49 5.07 -5.04
CA ILE A 64 -11.21 3.92 -5.59
C ILE A 64 -12.63 4.34 -5.99
N ASN A 65 -12.96 4.19 -7.27
CA ASN A 65 -14.31 4.43 -7.77
C ASN A 65 -15.15 3.14 -7.66
N CYS A 66 -16.19 3.16 -6.83
CA CYS A 66 -17.07 2.02 -6.62
C CYS A 66 -18.22 1.90 -7.65
N GLN A 67 -18.31 2.80 -8.63
CA GLN A 67 -19.34 2.67 -9.68
C GLN A 67 -19.01 1.52 -10.63
N SER A 68 -19.90 0.54 -10.71
CA SER A 68 -19.84 -0.57 -11.66
C SER A 68 -20.16 -0.08 -13.08
N LYS A 69 -19.18 0.54 -13.75
CA LYS A 69 -19.28 0.75 -15.20
C LYS A 69 -18.91 -0.56 -15.90
N GLN A 70 -19.91 -1.21 -16.50
CA GLN A 70 -19.69 -2.17 -17.57
C GLN A 70 -18.78 -1.49 -18.61
N SER A 71 -17.65 -2.13 -18.89
CA SER A 71 -16.63 -1.74 -19.86
C SER A 71 -15.61 -0.73 -19.35
N GLN A 72 -14.38 -1.24 -19.28
CA GLN A 72 -13.10 -0.55 -19.42
C GLN A 72 -12.49 0.04 -18.13
N ASP A 73 -11.54 -0.73 -17.59
CA ASP A 73 -10.38 -0.31 -16.81
C ASP A 73 -10.67 0.79 -15.77
N CYS A 74 -11.13 0.40 -14.58
CA CYS A 74 -11.22 1.31 -13.43
C CYS A 74 -9.79 1.62 -12.97
N PRO A 75 -9.23 2.80 -13.27
CA PRO A 75 -7.86 3.08 -12.90
C PRO A 75 -7.85 3.41 -11.42
N GLU A 76 -7.14 2.61 -10.64
CA GLU A 76 -6.64 3.03 -9.34
C GLU A 76 -5.75 4.25 -9.60
N VAL A 77 -6.27 5.46 -9.36
CA VAL A 77 -5.49 6.68 -9.61
C VAL A 77 -4.64 6.94 -8.36
N PRO A 78 -3.30 6.86 -8.45
CA PRO A 78 -2.42 7.25 -7.35
C PRO A 78 -2.59 8.76 -7.13
N LEU A 79 -3.04 9.13 -5.94
CA LEU A 79 -3.23 10.51 -5.52
C LEU A 79 -1.94 11.17 -5.06
N GLY A 80 -0.95 10.36 -4.65
CA GLY A 80 0.35 10.85 -4.21
C GLY A 80 1.18 9.80 -3.48
N TYR A 81 2.44 10.15 -3.28
CA TYR A 81 3.45 9.44 -2.51
C TYR A 81 3.96 10.39 -1.43
N THR A 82 4.34 9.87 -0.26
CA THR A 82 4.99 10.64 0.81
C THR A 82 6.09 9.84 1.46
#